data_AF-A0A6A5K307-F1
#
_entry.id   AF-A0A6A5K307-F1
#
_cell.length_a   1.000
_cell.length_b   1.000
_cell.length_c   1.000
_cell.angle_alpha   90.00
_cell.angle_beta   90.00
_cell.angle_gamma   90.00
#
_symmetry.space_group_name_H-M   'P 1'
#
loop_
_entity.id
_entity.type
_entity.pdbx_description
1 polymer ?
#
loop_
_entity_poly.entity_id
_entity_poly.type
_entity_poly.pdbx_seq_one_letter_code
_entity_poly.pdbx_strand_id
1 'polypeptide(L)'
;MPSYTERDLEDSLQAFQQLVGAIHDRMPSQPQSVEQGLLEMVTAGNPDILPANSFAHRFLAQCPRPAFNHIAPGLSIAQNQPFAPVSGQADANNLFPLLLFASKSSAYQELRRAPWGEQVRDSPFAPDFNNISSYPAGLYLSESDPHGPHPFEDGCKLVLPFTLGSNAFAHTSDGALIGEHVRRQGDEAAEIEPKSAELYQLGFNHFIAAHDVQLSYVLGKWLEMIEEGNWKVDEHGVVGGVEKWREADMEDHWAEYQLAMSW
;
A
#
# COMPACT_ATOMS: atom_id res chain seq x y z
N MET A 1 -17.85 -14.86 5.15
CA MET A 1 -18.04 -13.96 3.99
C MET A 1 -16.92 -14.27 3.01
N PRO A 2 -17.10 -14.07 1.70
CA PRO A 2 -15.96 -14.16 0.79
C PRO A 2 -14.91 -13.11 1.20
N SER A 3 -13.64 -13.42 0.94
CA SER A 3 -12.48 -12.62 1.33
C SER A 3 -12.31 -11.33 0.49
N TYR A 4 -12.97 -11.29 -0.65
CA TYR A 4 -13.21 -10.12 -1.49
C TYR A 4 -14.40 -10.44 -2.40
N THR A 5 -15.01 -9.43 -3.03
CA THR A 5 -16.06 -9.62 -4.03
C THR A 5 -15.49 -9.46 -5.45
N GLU A 6 -16.19 -10.00 -6.45
CA GLU A 6 -15.82 -9.74 -7.86
C GLU A 6 -15.80 -8.24 -8.18
N ARG A 7 -16.66 -7.45 -7.51
CA ARG A 7 -16.68 -6.00 -7.66
C ARG A 7 -15.40 -5.35 -7.15
N ASP A 8 -14.88 -5.77 -5.99
CA ASP A 8 -13.62 -5.23 -5.46
C ASP A 8 -12.44 -5.49 -6.42
N LEU A 9 -12.45 -6.66 -7.07
CA LEU A 9 -11.48 -7.02 -8.11
C LEU A 9 -11.67 -6.15 -9.37
N GLU A 10 -12.89 -6.02 -9.88
CA GLU A 10 -13.21 -5.21 -11.06
C GLU A 10 -12.85 -3.73 -10.85
N ASP A 11 -13.22 -3.15 -9.70
CA ASP A 11 -12.93 -1.76 -9.35
C ASP A 11 -11.42 -1.52 -9.25
N SER A 12 -10.66 -2.45 -8.66
CA SER A 12 -9.19 -2.38 -8.58
C SER A 12 -8.52 -2.51 -9.95
N LEU A 13 -9.00 -3.42 -10.80
CA LEU A 13 -8.52 -3.58 -12.17
C LEU A 13 -8.77 -2.33 -13.01
N GLN A 14 -9.97 -1.76 -12.90
CA GLN A 14 -10.33 -0.53 -13.58
C GLN A 14 -9.45 0.63 -13.13
N ALA A 15 -9.28 0.84 -11.83
CA ALA A 15 -8.43 1.90 -11.29
C ALA A 15 -6.98 1.76 -11.76
N PHE A 16 -6.43 0.53 -11.77
CA PHE A 16 -5.09 0.26 -12.28
C PHE A 16 -4.97 0.60 -13.77
N GLN A 17 -5.92 0.14 -14.60
CA GLN A 17 -5.91 0.39 -16.05
C GLN A 17 -6.01 1.89 -16.37
N GLN A 18 -6.88 2.61 -15.67
CA GLN A 18 -7.04 4.05 -15.85
C GLN A 18 -5.77 4.80 -15.45
N LEU A 19 -5.15 4.45 -14.31
CA LEU A 19 -3.88 5.02 -13.87
C LEU A 19 -2.76 4.79 -14.90
N VAL A 20 -2.60 3.56 -15.36
CA VAL A 20 -1.59 3.20 -16.38
C VAL A 20 -1.85 3.96 -17.69
N GLY A 21 -3.11 4.07 -18.12
CA GLY A 21 -3.50 4.86 -19.29
C GLY A 21 -3.16 6.34 -19.13
N ALA A 22 -3.51 6.95 -18.00
CA ALA A 22 -3.24 8.36 -17.72
C ALA A 22 -1.74 8.70 -17.68
N ILE A 23 -0.90 7.76 -17.21
CA ILE A 23 0.56 7.88 -17.30
C ILE A 23 0.98 7.81 -18.76
N HIS A 24 0.59 6.77 -19.49
CA HIS A 24 0.96 6.58 -20.90
C HIS A 24 0.58 7.77 -21.80
N ASP A 25 -0.61 8.34 -21.60
CA ASP A 25 -1.09 9.51 -22.37
C ASP A 25 -0.25 10.77 -22.14
N ARG A 26 0.45 10.86 -21.00
CA ARG A 26 1.33 11.98 -20.64
C ARG A 26 2.81 11.71 -20.92
N MET A 27 3.18 10.49 -21.30
CA MET A 27 4.56 10.17 -21.66
C MET A 27 4.95 10.82 -22.99
N PRO A 28 6.18 11.37 -23.12
CA PRO A 28 6.64 12.01 -24.35
C PRO A 28 6.86 11.01 -25.51
N SER A 29 7.03 9.73 -25.21
CA SER A 29 7.26 8.66 -26.18
C SER A 29 6.34 7.48 -25.89
N GLN A 30 5.69 6.94 -26.92
CA GLN A 30 4.92 5.71 -26.77
C GLN A 30 5.87 4.53 -26.54
N PRO A 31 5.71 3.81 -25.41
CA PRO A 31 6.59 2.71 -25.11
C PRO A 31 6.27 1.48 -25.97
N GLN A 32 7.28 0.67 -26.24
CA GLN A 32 7.11 -0.61 -26.95
C GLN A 32 6.42 -1.61 -26.03
N SER A 33 5.37 -2.27 -26.55
CA SER A 33 4.62 -3.29 -25.82
C SER A 33 5.55 -4.41 -25.36
N VAL A 34 5.52 -4.74 -24.06
CA VAL A 34 6.26 -5.87 -23.50
C VAL A 34 5.24 -6.98 -23.21
N GLU A 35 5.51 -8.19 -23.70
CA GLU A 35 4.59 -9.34 -23.64
C GLU A 35 4.50 -10.02 -22.26
N GLN A 36 5.39 -9.69 -21.30
CA GLN A 36 5.38 -10.30 -19.97
C GLN A 36 4.29 -9.69 -19.08
N GLY A 37 3.50 -10.54 -18.41
CA GLY A 37 2.44 -10.14 -17.48
C GLY A 37 2.96 -9.59 -16.15
N LEU A 38 2.14 -8.79 -15.46
CA LEU A 38 2.51 -8.20 -14.16
C LEU A 38 2.75 -9.26 -13.08
N LEU A 39 1.99 -10.36 -13.11
CA LEU A 39 2.14 -11.50 -12.20
C LEU A 39 3.56 -12.07 -12.18
N GLU A 40 4.14 -12.35 -13.35
CA GLU A 40 5.49 -12.92 -13.44
C GLU A 40 6.54 -11.97 -12.87
N MET A 41 6.39 -10.67 -13.13
CA MET A 41 7.31 -9.67 -12.61
C MET A 41 7.26 -9.58 -11.09
N VAL A 42 6.07 -9.42 -10.52
CA VAL A 42 5.87 -9.24 -9.07
C VAL A 42 6.29 -10.49 -8.30
N THR A 43 6.08 -11.67 -8.87
CA THR A 43 6.40 -12.96 -8.23
C THR A 43 7.79 -13.51 -8.58
N ALA A 44 8.64 -12.73 -9.25
CA ALA A 44 9.98 -13.15 -9.70
C ALA A 44 9.97 -14.44 -10.54
N GLY A 45 8.90 -14.64 -11.33
CA GLY A 45 8.69 -15.82 -12.17
C GLY A 45 8.14 -17.04 -11.44
N ASN A 46 7.70 -16.91 -10.18
CA ASN A 46 7.10 -18.00 -9.41
C ASN A 46 5.64 -17.67 -9.01
N PRO A 47 4.68 -17.74 -9.94
CA PRO A 47 3.28 -17.40 -9.67
C PRO A 47 2.63 -18.29 -8.60
N ASP A 48 3.14 -19.51 -8.41
CA ASP A 48 2.62 -20.49 -7.45
C ASP A 48 2.81 -20.07 -5.97
N ILE A 49 3.56 -19.00 -5.69
CA ILE A 49 3.62 -18.41 -4.35
C ILE A 49 2.27 -17.79 -3.93
N LEU A 50 1.39 -17.51 -4.89
CA LEU A 50 0.06 -16.96 -4.64
C LEU A 50 -1.00 -18.02 -4.94
N PRO A 51 -1.99 -18.24 -4.04
CA PRO A 51 -3.13 -19.09 -4.35
C PRO A 51 -3.88 -18.58 -5.59
N ALA A 52 -4.18 -19.44 -6.55
CA ALA A 52 -4.77 -19.04 -7.84
C ALA A 52 -6.11 -18.28 -7.71
N ASN A 53 -6.87 -18.55 -6.63
CA ASN A 53 -8.16 -17.92 -6.34
C ASN A 53 -8.04 -16.68 -5.44
N SER A 54 -6.84 -16.31 -5.00
CA SER A 54 -6.63 -15.08 -4.22
C SER A 54 -6.88 -13.84 -5.07
N PHE A 55 -7.29 -12.75 -4.42
CA PHE A 55 -7.41 -11.43 -5.03
C PHE A 55 -6.10 -11.05 -5.71
N ALA A 56 -4.97 -11.18 -5.01
CA ALA A 56 -3.65 -10.83 -5.51
C ALA A 56 -3.28 -11.55 -6.82
N HIS A 57 -3.47 -12.88 -6.86
CA HIS A 57 -3.20 -13.66 -8.06
C HIS A 57 -4.09 -13.22 -9.23
N ARG A 58 -5.42 -13.10 -9.00
CA ARG A 58 -6.37 -12.74 -10.05
C ARG A 58 -6.18 -11.32 -10.56
N PHE A 59 -5.87 -10.37 -9.67
CA PHE A 59 -5.54 -8.99 -10.03
C PHE A 59 -4.30 -8.94 -10.91
N LEU A 60 -3.19 -9.51 -10.44
CA LEU A 60 -1.91 -9.49 -11.16
C LEU A 60 -1.94 -10.26 -12.49
N ALA A 61 -2.70 -11.35 -12.58
CA ALA A 61 -2.85 -12.13 -13.80
C ALA A 61 -3.62 -11.36 -14.90
N GLN A 62 -4.49 -10.43 -14.52
CA GLN A 62 -5.31 -9.64 -15.45
C GLN A 62 -4.71 -8.25 -15.75
N CYS A 63 -3.74 -7.80 -14.96
CA CYS A 63 -3.04 -6.55 -15.18
C CYS A 63 -1.91 -6.71 -16.21
N PRO A 64 -1.91 -5.92 -17.31
CA PRO A 64 -0.77 -5.87 -18.20
C PRO A 64 0.41 -5.21 -17.49
N ARG A 65 1.63 -5.57 -17.89
CA ARG A 65 2.83 -4.88 -17.42
C ARG A 65 2.86 -3.45 -18.00
N PRO A 66 2.92 -2.41 -17.15
CA PRO A 66 3.18 -1.06 -17.60
C PRO A 66 4.52 -0.97 -18.31
N ALA A 67 4.57 -0.17 -19.39
CA ALA A 67 5.79 0.00 -20.17
C ALA A 67 6.61 1.22 -19.73
N PHE A 68 6.46 1.59 -18.47
CA PHE A 68 7.25 2.58 -17.73
C PHE A 68 7.73 1.95 -16.41
N ASN A 69 8.64 2.64 -15.71
CA ASN A 69 9.25 2.11 -14.49
C ASN A 69 8.54 2.59 -13.24
N HIS A 70 8.04 3.83 -13.23
CA HIS A 70 7.49 4.49 -12.05
C HIS A 70 5.99 4.73 -12.17
N ILE A 71 5.22 4.09 -11.29
CA ILE A 71 3.75 4.26 -11.24
C ILE A 71 3.32 5.39 -10.30
N ALA A 72 4.17 5.74 -9.34
CA ALA A 72 3.99 6.82 -8.39
C ALA A 72 5.38 7.35 -7.96
N PRO A 73 5.49 8.51 -7.29
CA PRO A 73 6.76 9.10 -6.92
C PRO A 73 7.66 8.14 -6.12
N GLY A 74 8.80 7.77 -6.72
CA GLY A 74 9.77 6.86 -6.14
C GLY A 74 9.33 5.39 -6.05
N LEU A 75 8.17 5.01 -6.61
CA LEU A 75 7.65 3.63 -6.57
C LEU A 75 7.70 2.99 -7.95
N SER A 76 8.32 1.82 -8.03
CA SER A 76 8.41 0.99 -9.23
C SER A 76 7.83 -0.40 -8.99
N ILE A 77 7.44 -1.12 -10.05
CA ILE A 77 6.90 -2.47 -9.91
C ILE A 77 7.89 -3.35 -9.14
N ALA A 78 7.39 -4.03 -8.12
CA ALA A 78 8.20 -4.92 -7.30
C ALA A 78 8.71 -6.12 -8.12
N GLN A 79 9.92 -6.56 -7.78
CA GLN A 79 10.55 -7.72 -8.42
C GLN A 79 10.97 -8.79 -7.41
N ASN A 80 10.80 -8.52 -6.11
CA ASN A 80 11.19 -9.39 -5.02
C ASN A 80 10.13 -9.30 -3.91
N GLN A 81 9.83 -10.44 -3.29
CA GLN A 81 8.83 -10.53 -2.23
C GLN A 81 9.48 -10.85 -0.89
N PRO A 82 9.69 -9.84 -0.01
CA PRO A 82 10.45 -10.02 1.24
C PRO A 82 9.72 -10.91 2.25
N PHE A 83 8.39 -10.99 2.17
CA PHE A 83 7.54 -11.77 3.07
C PHE A 83 7.10 -13.12 2.47
N ALA A 84 7.54 -13.44 1.25
CA ALA A 84 7.16 -14.69 0.63
C ALA A 84 7.67 -15.88 1.48
N PRO A 85 6.83 -16.90 1.71
CA PRO A 85 7.23 -18.06 2.47
C PRO A 85 8.40 -18.77 1.77
N VAL A 86 9.39 -19.18 2.56
CA VAL A 86 10.43 -20.07 2.07
C VAL A 86 9.76 -21.38 1.66
N SER A 87 10.03 -21.86 0.43
CA SER A 87 9.41 -23.07 -0.13
C SER A 87 9.36 -24.20 0.91
N GLY A 88 8.14 -24.61 1.29
CA GLY A 88 7.89 -25.68 2.28
C GLY A 88 7.49 -25.23 3.70
N GLN A 89 7.40 -23.93 3.99
CA GLN A 89 6.96 -23.38 5.30
C GLN A 89 5.65 -22.60 5.25
N ALA A 90 5.01 -22.46 4.09
CA ALA A 90 3.73 -21.77 4.00
C ALA A 90 2.66 -22.59 4.74
N ASP A 91 2.08 -22.02 5.79
CA ASP A 91 0.70 -22.37 6.14
C ASP A 91 -0.14 -21.99 4.92
N ALA A 92 -0.50 -23.00 4.11
CA ALA A 92 -1.05 -22.84 2.77
C ALA A 92 -2.36 -22.03 2.68
N ASN A 93 -2.88 -21.59 3.82
CA ASN A 93 -4.13 -20.86 3.95
C ASN A 93 -3.94 -19.36 4.20
N ASN A 94 -2.79 -18.88 4.71
CA ASN A 94 -2.62 -17.46 5.03
C ASN A 94 -1.86 -16.72 3.93
N LEU A 95 -2.34 -15.53 3.58
CA LEU A 95 -1.65 -14.63 2.66
C LEU A 95 -0.65 -13.78 3.42
N PHE A 96 0.52 -13.57 2.82
CA PHE A 96 1.58 -12.72 3.33
C PHE A 96 1.50 -11.31 2.71
N PRO A 97 2.14 -10.29 3.31
CA PRO A 97 2.19 -8.96 2.73
C PRO A 97 2.85 -8.97 1.35
N LEU A 98 2.09 -8.72 0.30
CA LEU A 98 2.58 -8.78 -1.08
C LEU A 98 2.98 -7.39 -1.54
N LEU A 99 4.27 -7.20 -1.81
CA LEU A 99 4.77 -5.93 -2.31
C LEU A 99 4.40 -5.78 -3.79
N LEU A 100 3.57 -4.77 -4.10
CA LEU A 100 3.17 -4.45 -5.48
C LEU A 100 4.13 -3.44 -6.10
N PHE A 101 4.42 -2.35 -5.37
CA PHE A 101 5.27 -1.26 -5.85
C PHE A 101 6.33 -0.90 -4.80
N ALA A 102 7.59 -1.11 -5.16
CA ALA A 102 8.76 -0.94 -4.31
C ALA A 102 9.46 0.41 -4.55
N SER A 103 9.88 1.03 -3.46
CA SER A 103 10.89 2.07 -3.42
C SER A 103 12.29 1.48 -3.34
N LYS A 104 13.30 2.26 -3.73
CA LYS A 104 14.72 1.94 -3.49
C LYS A 104 15.12 2.12 -2.03
N SER A 105 14.36 2.91 -1.27
CA SER A 105 14.58 3.13 0.15
C SER A 105 13.99 1.99 0.98
N SER A 106 14.63 1.63 2.09
CA SER A 106 14.06 0.72 3.08
C SER A 106 12.90 1.37 3.84
N ALA A 107 11.91 0.58 4.22
CA ALA A 107 10.82 1.03 5.07
C ALA A 107 11.34 1.52 6.41
N TYR A 108 10.67 2.53 6.97
CA TYR A 108 10.98 3.03 8.30
C TYR A 108 10.71 1.94 9.33
N GLN A 109 11.59 1.82 10.32
CA GLN A 109 11.42 0.87 11.42
C GLN A 109 11.40 1.61 12.73
N GLU A 110 10.25 1.56 13.40
CA GLU A 110 10.12 2.10 14.74
C GLU A 110 10.35 1.01 15.79
N LEU A 111 11.04 1.37 16.87
CA LEU A 111 11.13 0.56 18.07
C LEU A 111 10.26 1.23 19.14
N ARG A 112 9.25 0.51 19.61
CA ARG A 112 8.44 0.90 20.75
C ARG A 112 8.95 0.19 22.00
N ARG A 113 9.06 0.93 23.10
CA ARG A 113 9.30 0.33 24.40
C ARG A 113 8.00 -0.28 24.94
N ALA A 114 7.96 -1.61 25.10
CA ALA A 114 6.84 -2.29 25.71
C ALA A 114 6.70 -1.95 27.21
N PRO A 115 5.51 -2.15 27.81
CA PRO A 115 5.28 -1.88 29.24
C PRO A 115 6.24 -2.63 30.19
N TRP A 116 6.75 -3.79 29.77
CA TRP A 116 7.73 -4.59 30.51
C TRP A 116 9.19 -4.18 30.24
N GLY A 117 9.42 -3.09 29.51
CA GLY A 117 10.73 -2.45 29.34
C GLY A 117 11.55 -2.91 28.13
N GLU A 118 11.09 -3.94 27.40
CA GLU A 118 11.72 -4.46 26.18
C GLU A 118 11.46 -3.55 24.98
N GLN A 119 12.42 -3.46 24.06
CA GLN A 119 12.24 -2.79 22.78
C GLN A 119 11.61 -3.76 21.80
N VAL A 120 10.39 -3.45 21.35
CA VAL A 120 9.62 -4.24 20.40
C VAL A 120 9.51 -3.43 19.12
N ARG A 121 9.68 -4.07 17.96
CA ARG A 121 9.47 -3.41 16.67
C ARG A 121 7.98 -3.09 16.51
N ASP A 122 7.68 -1.84 16.18
CA ASP A 122 6.36 -1.46 15.70
C ASP A 122 6.34 -1.72 14.19
N SER A 123 5.64 -2.77 13.79
CA SER A 123 5.55 -3.23 12.40
C SER A 123 4.16 -2.93 11.89
N PRO A 124 4.01 -2.42 10.64
CA PRO A 124 2.71 -2.26 10.00
C PRO A 124 2.07 -3.63 9.66
N PHE A 125 2.83 -4.72 9.72
CA PHE A 125 2.39 -6.08 9.43
C PHE A 125 2.23 -6.93 10.69
N ALA A 126 1.44 -7.99 10.57
CA ALA A 126 1.17 -8.96 11.62
C ALA A 126 2.44 -9.47 12.33
N PRO A 127 2.35 -9.82 13.63
CA PRO A 127 3.49 -10.22 14.44
C PRO A 127 4.32 -11.38 13.88
N ASP A 128 3.72 -12.25 13.07
CA ASP A 128 4.38 -13.39 12.43
C ASP A 128 5.53 -12.96 11.49
N PHE A 129 5.50 -11.70 11.00
CA PHE A 129 6.51 -11.12 10.12
C PHE A 129 7.57 -10.30 10.85
N ASN A 130 7.54 -10.23 12.19
CA ASN A 130 8.50 -9.43 12.98
C ASN A 130 9.96 -9.90 12.86
N ASN A 131 10.18 -11.14 12.42
CA ASN A 131 11.50 -11.70 12.15
C ASN A 131 12.18 -11.03 10.93
N ILE A 132 11.42 -10.40 10.03
CA ILE A 132 11.95 -9.72 8.85
C ILE A 132 12.45 -8.33 9.26
N SER A 133 13.76 -8.18 9.23
CA SER A 133 14.46 -7.01 9.77
C SER A 133 14.74 -5.90 8.78
N SER A 134 14.46 -6.09 7.50
CA SER A 134 14.56 -5.06 6.48
C SER A 134 13.71 -5.45 5.28
N TYR A 135 12.94 -4.49 4.77
CA TYR A 135 12.13 -4.60 3.58
C TYR A 135 12.01 -3.20 2.93
N PRO A 136 11.74 -3.10 1.63
CA PRO A 136 11.63 -1.83 0.94
C PRO A 136 10.40 -1.03 1.43
N ALA A 137 10.48 0.29 1.39
CA ALA A 137 9.27 1.12 1.45
C ALA A 137 8.45 0.86 0.18
N GLY A 138 7.12 0.95 0.25
CA GLY A 138 6.28 0.65 -0.91
C GLY A 138 4.82 0.41 -0.57
N LEU A 139 4.05 0.09 -1.63
CA LEU A 139 2.66 -0.32 -1.52
C LEU A 139 2.58 -1.85 -1.44
N TYR A 140 1.97 -2.33 -0.36
CA TYR A 140 1.76 -3.74 -0.06
C TYR A 140 0.27 -4.06 -0.08
N LEU A 141 -0.13 -5.20 -0.66
CA LEU A 141 -1.38 -5.83 -0.23
C LEU A 141 -1.20 -6.39 1.17
N SER A 142 -2.22 -6.22 2.01
CA SER A 142 -2.19 -6.66 3.39
C SER A 142 -2.18 -8.18 3.49
N GLU A 143 -1.51 -8.67 4.53
CA GLU A 143 -1.69 -10.03 5.00
C GLU A 143 -3.15 -10.29 5.35
N SER A 144 -3.62 -11.51 5.09
CA SER A 144 -4.98 -11.90 5.43
C SER A 144 -5.09 -13.40 5.66
N ASP A 145 -6.02 -13.77 6.53
CA ASP A 145 -6.52 -15.15 6.64
C ASP A 145 -7.87 -15.19 5.92
N PRO A 146 -7.94 -15.77 4.70
CA PRO A 146 -9.18 -15.90 3.91
C PRO A 146 -10.28 -16.68 4.63
N HIS A 147 -9.95 -17.44 5.68
CA HIS A 147 -10.89 -18.19 6.51
C HIS A 147 -11.12 -17.52 7.88
N GLY A 148 -10.43 -16.42 8.15
CA GLY A 148 -10.50 -15.66 9.37
C GLY A 148 -11.76 -14.78 9.47
N PRO A 149 -11.94 -14.10 10.62
CA PRO A 149 -13.08 -13.20 10.85
C PRO A 149 -13.02 -11.91 10.00
N HIS A 150 -11.83 -11.54 9.53
CA HIS A 150 -11.56 -10.32 8.76
C HIS A 150 -10.74 -10.65 7.51
N PRO A 151 -11.33 -11.38 6.53
CA PRO A 151 -10.59 -11.99 5.44
C PRO A 151 -10.32 -11.01 4.29
N PHE A 152 -9.90 -9.78 4.55
CA PHE A 152 -9.91 -8.71 3.56
C PHE A 152 -8.66 -8.71 2.66
N GLU A 153 -8.74 -9.35 1.49
CA GLU A 153 -7.58 -9.52 0.59
C GLU A 153 -7.26 -8.29 -0.29
N ASP A 154 -8.20 -7.37 -0.42
CA ASP A 154 -8.11 -6.18 -1.27
C ASP A 154 -7.54 -4.95 -0.53
N GLY A 155 -7.35 -5.07 0.79
CA GLY A 155 -6.72 -4.04 1.62
C GLY A 155 -5.23 -3.88 1.30
N CYS A 156 -4.73 -2.65 1.46
CA CYS A 156 -3.35 -2.33 1.18
C CYS A 156 -2.76 -1.31 2.15
N LYS A 157 -1.43 -1.32 2.28
CA LYS A 157 -0.65 -0.43 3.14
C LYS A 157 0.44 0.25 2.32
N LEU A 158 0.47 1.58 2.33
CA LEU A 158 1.59 2.35 1.78
C LEU A 158 2.58 2.67 2.90
N VAL A 159 3.66 1.90 2.97
CA VAL A 159 4.71 2.03 3.99
C VAL A 159 5.85 2.91 3.47
N LEU A 160 6.18 3.95 4.22
CA LEU A 160 7.15 4.98 3.86
C LEU A 160 8.52 4.77 4.55
N PRO A 161 9.60 5.34 4.02
CA PRO A 161 10.93 5.29 4.63
C PRO A 161 11.13 6.32 5.76
N PHE A 162 10.06 7.02 6.13
CA PHE A 162 9.99 8.00 7.21
C PHE A 162 8.57 8.02 7.79
N THR A 163 8.40 8.68 8.92
CA THR A 163 7.07 8.92 9.51
C THR A 163 6.45 10.22 9.04
N LEU A 164 5.13 10.26 9.05
CA LEU A 164 4.25 11.43 8.87
C LEU A 164 3.47 11.66 10.17
N GLY A 165 2.95 12.87 10.36
CA GLY A 165 2.10 13.26 11.50
C GLY A 165 2.77 14.26 12.45
N SER A 166 4.10 14.42 12.36
CA SER A 166 4.85 15.36 13.20
C SER A 166 4.49 16.84 12.95
N ASN A 167 3.97 17.18 11.77
CA ASN A 167 3.49 18.53 11.48
C ASN A 167 1.98 18.70 11.73
N ALA A 168 1.28 17.65 12.17
CA ALA A 168 -0.16 17.64 12.42
C ALA A 168 -1.03 18.03 11.19
N PHE A 169 -0.57 17.68 9.98
CA PHE A 169 -1.36 17.87 8.74
C PHE A 169 -1.72 16.54 8.07
N ALA A 170 -1.04 15.45 8.37
CA ALA A 170 -1.37 14.14 7.82
C ALA A 170 -2.63 13.56 8.48
N HIS A 171 -3.64 13.24 7.66
CA HIS A 171 -4.94 12.77 8.14
C HIS A 171 -5.27 11.36 7.63
N THR A 172 -5.93 10.58 8.50
CA THR A 172 -6.64 9.35 8.14
C THR A 172 -7.88 9.68 7.32
N SER A 173 -8.50 8.67 6.69
CA SER A 173 -9.69 8.88 5.87
C SER A 173 -10.89 9.42 6.66
N ASP A 174 -11.02 9.09 7.95
CA ASP A 174 -12.05 9.65 8.84
C ASP A 174 -11.75 11.08 9.33
N GLY A 175 -10.60 11.65 8.95
CA GLY A 175 -10.21 13.00 9.31
C GLY A 175 -9.56 13.13 10.69
N ALA A 176 -9.17 12.04 11.34
CA ALA A 176 -8.27 12.08 12.49
C ALA A 176 -6.81 12.31 12.04
N LEU A 177 -5.94 12.73 12.96
CA LEU A 177 -4.52 12.83 12.65
C LEU A 177 -3.88 11.44 12.61
N ILE A 178 -3.00 11.24 11.63
CA ILE A 178 -2.23 10.00 11.51
C ILE A 178 -1.37 9.78 12.76
N GLY A 179 -1.47 8.58 13.33
CA GLY A 179 -0.70 8.17 14.51
C GLY A 179 -1.37 8.50 15.85
N GLU A 180 -2.53 9.17 15.84
CA GLU A 180 -3.35 9.24 17.06
C GLU A 180 -3.96 7.86 17.33
N HIS A 181 -3.59 7.22 18.44
CA HIS A 181 -4.17 5.95 18.88
C HIS A 181 -5.58 6.14 19.48
N VAL A 182 -6.50 6.76 18.75
CA VAL A 182 -7.89 6.94 19.20
C VAL A 182 -8.66 5.65 18.94
N ARG A 183 -8.55 4.69 19.87
CA ARG A 183 -9.29 3.42 19.78
C ARG A 183 -10.78 3.62 20.08
N ARG A 184 -11.14 4.72 20.75
CA ARG A 184 -12.52 5.13 21.09
C ARG A 184 -12.61 6.65 21.21
N GLN A 185 -13.79 7.20 20.92
CA GLN A 185 -14.12 8.59 21.23
C GLN A 185 -13.96 8.84 22.74
N GLY A 186 -13.03 9.73 23.12
CA GLY A 186 -12.74 10.08 24.52
C GLY A 186 -11.56 9.35 25.15
N ASP A 187 -10.83 8.49 24.41
CA ASP A 187 -9.51 8.02 24.86
C ASP A 187 -8.53 9.21 24.89
N GLU A 188 -7.83 9.39 26.01
CA GLU A 188 -6.70 10.32 26.06
C GLU A 188 -5.61 9.79 25.11
N ALA A 189 -5.15 10.63 24.19
CA ALA A 189 -4.02 10.29 23.33
C ALA A 189 -2.88 9.79 24.21
N ALA A 190 -2.41 8.56 23.97
CA ALA A 190 -1.20 8.07 24.61
C ALA A 190 -0.09 9.12 24.40
N GLU A 191 0.84 9.27 25.35
CA GLU A 191 1.95 10.26 25.33
C GLU A 191 2.90 10.16 24.11
N ILE A 192 2.57 9.32 23.12
CA ILE A 192 3.31 9.14 21.88
C ILE A 192 2.84 10.24 20.91
N GLU A 193 3.78 11.08 20.47
CA GLU A 193 3.53 12.03 19.38
C GLU A 193 2.91 11.28 18.19
N PRO A 194 1.76 11.73 17.66
CA PRO A 194 1.06 11.03 16.60
C PRO A 194 1.93 11.02 15.35
N LYS A 195 2.48 9.83 15.06
CA LYS A 195 3.28 9.61 13.87
C LYS A 195 3.09 8.19 13.37
N SER A 196 3.13 8.02 12.04
CA SER A 196 3.07 6.71 11.40
C SER A 196 3.95 6.68 10.16
N ALA A 197 4.51 5.52 9.85
CA ALA A 197 5.14 5.26 8.57
C ALA A 197 4.13 4.89 7.47
N GLU A 198 2.85 4.74 7.81
CA GLU A 198 1.77 4.40 6.90
C GLU A 198 0.96 5.65 6.53
N LEU A 199 0.77 5.91 5.23
CA LEU A 199 0.02 7.09 4.79
C LEU A 199 -1.49 6.83 4.72
N TYR A 200 -1.93 5.94 3.84
CA TYR A 200 -3.35 5.70 3.62
C TYR A 200 -3.92 4.80 4.71
N GLN A 201 -4.65 5.39 5.65
CA GLN A 201 -5.24 4.71 6.80
C GLN A 201 -6.73 5.05 6.90
N LEU A 202 -7.60 4.05 7.09
CA LEU A 202 -9.05 4.28 7.23
C LEU A 202 -9.40 5.17 8.44
N GLY A 203 -8.61 5.09 9.51
CA GLY A 203 -8.98 5.67 10.80
C GLY A 203 -10.03 4.82 11.53
N PHE A 204 -10.86 5.45 12.36
CA PHE A 204 -11.84 4.76 13.16
C PHE A 204 -13.13 4.44 12.38
N ASN A 205 -13.34 3.15 12.08
CA ASN A 205 -14.56 2.66 11.45
C ASN A 205 -15.31 1.67 12.35
N HIS A 206 -16.51 2.05 12.82
CA HIS A 206 -17.36 1.24 13.70
C HIS A 206 -17.81 -0.11 13.11
N PHE A 207 -17.76 -0.28 11.78
CA PHE A 207 -18.29 -1.44 11.09
C PHE A 207 -17.21 -2.40 10.59
N ILE A 208 -16.01 -1.89 10.27
CA ILE A 208 -14.89 -2.64 9.69
C ILE A 208 -13.53 -2.21 10.28
N ALA A 209 -13.43 -2.13 11.60
CA ALA A 209 -12.24 -1.62 12.33
C ALA A 209 -10.89 -2.30 12.02
N ALA A 210 -10.88 -3.39 11.25
CA ALA A 210 -9.68 -4.17 10.90
C ALA A 210 -9.46 -4.30 9.37
N HIS A 211 -10.21 -3.58 8.53
CA HIS A 211 -9.98 -3.54 7.09
C HIS A 211 -8.95 -2.44 6.78
N ASP A 212 -7.94 -2.71 5.97
CA ASP A 212 -7.01 -1.67 5.47
C ASP A 212 -7.55 -1.06 4.18
N VAL A 213 -7.24 0.19 3.88
CA VAL A 213 -7.75 0.87 2.68
C VAL A 213 -7.70 -0.02 1.42
N GLN A 214 -8.84 -0.15 0.72
CA GLN A 214 -8.91 -0.95 -0.51
C GLN A 214 -7.96 -0.39 -1.58
N LEU A 215 -7.30 -1.29 -2.32
CA LEU A 215 -6.35 -0.94 -3.37
C LEU A 215 -6.94 0.01 -4.42
N SER A 216 -8.21 -0.17 -4.79
CA SER A 216 -8.92 0.66 -5.76
C SER A 216 -8.90 2.15 -5.39
N TYR A 217 -9.11 2.51 -4.12
CA TYR A 217 -9.09 3.90 -3.65
C TYR A 217 -7.70 4.52 -3.72
N VAL A 218 -6.66 3.75 -3.36
CA VAL A 218 -5.27 4.23 -3.45
C VAL A 218 -4.89 4.49 -4.92
N LEU A 219 -5.20 3.56 -5.81
CA LEU A 219 -4.93 3.71 -7.25
C LEU A 219 -5.74 4.85 -7.87
N GLY A 220 -7.01 4.99 -7.48
CA GLY A 220 -7.87 6.11 -7.90
C GLY A 220 -7.32 7.46 -7.45
N LYS A 221 -6.81 7.56 -6.22
CA LYS A 221 -6.17 8.78 -5.74
C LYS A 221 -4.91 9.12 -6.51
N TRP A 222 -4.10 8.13 -6.88
CA TRP A 222 -2.91 8.34 -7.69
C TRP A 222 -3.27 8.80 -9.11
N LEU A 223 -4.39 8.32 -9.66
CA LEU A 223 -4.93 8.81 -10.93
C LEU A 223 -5.31 10.29 -10.82
N GLU A 224 -6.04 10.69 -9.77
CA GLU A 224 -6.38 12.10 -9.53
C GLU A 224 -5.13 13.00 -9.51
N MET A 225 -4.07 12.58 -8.80
CA MET A 225 -2.81 13.34 -8.72
C MET A 225 -2.18 13.59 -10.10
N ILE A 226 -2.34 12.66 -11.04
CA ILE A 226 -1.84 12.79 -12.41
C ILE A 226 -2.79 13.63 -13.27
N GLU A 227 -4.10 13.45 -13.10
CA GLU A 227 -5.12 14.18 -13.84
C GLU A 227 -5.16 15.67 -13.51
N GLU A 228 -5.06 16.01 -12.23
CA GLU A 228 -4.95 17.38 -11.72
C GLU A 228 -3.57 18.00 -12.01
N GLY A 229 -2.59 17.17 -12.35
CA GLY A 229 -1.24 17.60 -12.71
C GLY A 229 -0.35 17.91 -11.51
N ASN A 230 -0.73 17.47 -10.30
CA ASN A 230 0.08 17.53 -9.08
C ASN A 230 1.32 16.64 -9.22
N TRP A 231 1.19 15.51 -9.92
CA TRP A 231 2.30 14.66 -10.35
C TRP A 231 2.63 14.87 -11.82
N LYS A 232 3.92 14.99 -12.12
CA LYS A 232 4.44 15.10 -13.48
C LYS A 232 4.85 13.71 -14.00
N VAL A 233 4.83 13.55 -15.31
CA VAL A 233 5.18 12.30 -16.00
C VAL A 233 6.28 12.59 -17.04
N ASP A 234 7.29 11.71 -17.11
CA ASP A 234 8.36 11.73 -18.09
C ASP A 234 8.43 10.40 -18.88
N GLU A 235 9.51 10.16 -19.63
CA GLU A 235 9.73 8.90 -20.37
C GLU A 235 9.84 7.64 -19.49
N HIS A 236 9.97 7.78 -18.17
CA HIS A 236 10.11 6.68 -17.22
C HIS A 236 8.88 6.49 -16.33
N GLY A 237 7.85 7.33 -16.48
CA GLY A 237 6.60 7.27 -15.71
C GLY A 237 6.45 8.48 -14.80
N VAL A 238 5.89 8.28 -13.60
CA VAL A 238 5.69 9.37 -12.63
C VAL A 238 7.02 9.88 -12.09
N VAL A 239 7.21 11.20 -12.17
CA VAL A 239 8.41 11.90 -11.73
C VAL A 239 8.35 12.17 -10.23
N GLY A 240 9.49 12.00 -9.57
CA GLY A 240 9.66 12.30 -8.16
C GLY A 240 10.27 11.13 -7.40
N GLY A 241 10.88 11.44 -6.27
CA GLY A 241 11.36 10.43 -5.32
C GLY A 241 10.35 10.16 -4.22
N VAL A 242 10.68 9.22 -3.35
CA VAL A 242 9.88 8.89 -2.17
C VAL A 242 9.71 10.08 -1.20
N GLU A 243 10.59 11.08 -1.28
CA GLU A 243 10.45 12.31 -0.49
C GLU A 243 9.20 13.13 -0.87
N LYS A 244 8.63 12.92 -2.07
CA LYS A 244 7.38 13.57 -2.51
C LYS A 244 6.21 13.24 -1.57
N TRP A 245 6.22 12.07 -0.93
CA TRP A 245 5.18 11.67 0.03
C TRP A 245 5.17 12.51 1.32
N ARG A 246 6.21 13.32 1.59
CA ARG A 246 6.20 14.26 2.72
C ARG A 246 5.15 15.37 2.58
N GLU A 247 4.72 15.67 1.36
CA GLU A 247 3.68 16.66 1.08
C GLU A 247 2.36 16.30 1.77
N ALA A 248 2.14 15.01 2.08
CA ALA A 248 0.99 14.56 2.86
C ALA A 248 0.94 15.13 4.29
N ASP A 249 2.06 15.62 4.83
CA ASP A 249 2.14 16.27 6.15
C ASP A 249 2.57 17.74 6.02
N MET A 250 2.17 18.41 4.93
CA MET A 250 2.38 19.84 4.71
C MET A 250 1.03 20.57 4.64
N GLU A 251 0.96 21.76 5.25
CA GLU A 251 -0.26 22.58 5.33
C GLU A 251 -0.93 22.81 3.96
N ASP A 252 -0.11 23.05 2.93
CA ASP A 252 -0.60 23.40 1.60
C ASP A 252 -1.09 22.20 0.78
N HIS A 253 -0.67 20.97 1.11
CA HIS A 253 -0.82 19.80 0.23
C HIS A 253 -1.50 18.60 0.88
N TRP A 254 -1.62 18.53 2.21
CA TRP A 254 -2.09 17.32 2.90
C TRP A 254 -3.43 16.79 2.40
N ALA A 255 -4.36 17.68 2.03
CA ALA A 255 -5.69 17.32 1.54
C ALA A 255 -5.64 16.56 0.21
N GLU A 256 -4.60 16.78 -0.60
CA GLU A 256 -4.35 16.03 -1.84
C GLU A 256 -3.95 14.58 -1.57
N TYR A 257 -3.50 14.25 -0.36
CA TYR A 257 -3.04 12.92 0.03
C TYR A 257 -4.02 12.18 0.96
N GLN A 258 -5.12 12.81 1.35
CA GLN A 258 -6.18 12.17 2.12
C GLN A 258 -7.14 11.40 1.19
N LEU A 259 -7.57 10.23 1.63
CA LEU A 259 -8.65 9.48 0.98
C LEU A 259 -9.98 9.85 1.63
N ALA A 260 -10.93 10.33 0.84
CA ALA A 260 -12.28 10.59 1.36
C ALA A 260 -12.97 9.26 1.70
N MET A 261 -13.69 9.20 2.83
CA MET A 261 -14.57 8.07 3.11
C MET A 261 -15.74 8.07 2.14
N SER A 262 -15.75 7.15 1.17
CA SER A 262 -16.85 6.96 0.21
C SER A 262 -17.39 5.53 0.16
N TRP A 263 -17.01 4.69 1.14
CA TRP A 263 -17.36 3.26 1.22
C TRP A 263 -18.68 3.00 1.95
#